data_AF-A0A3D4LJI7-F1
#
_entry.id   AF-A0A3D4LJI7-F1
#
_cell.length_a   1.000
_cell.length_b   1.000
_cell.length_c   1.000
_cell.angle_alpha   90.00
_cell.angle_beta   90.00
_cell.angle_gamma   90.00
#
_symmetry.space_group_name_H-M   'P 1'
#
loop_
_entity.id
_entity.type
_entity.pdbx_description
1 polymer ?
#
loop_
_entity_poly.entity_id
_entity_poly.type
_entity_poly.pdbx_seq_one_letter_code
_entity_poly.pdbx_strand_id
1 'polypeptide(L)'
;KMDITGGNTIRSSGAFNVAGHKLQIEADKGRKDVEEFIEFTMTGGHNMNDPELVRYMIENSAGIVDWVTEIGFEPTIGETYGSFTVPGYAPGLIIGLQEFFEEMGGKVMLATKAVEIIMKDGAAAGIIAEGDDGGKVTINADAVIIASG
;
A
#
# COMPACT_ATOMS: atom_id res chain seq x y z
N LYS A 1 3.88 16.25 0.41
CA LYS A 1 2.91 17.31 0.84
C LYS A 1 2.88 17.51 2.35
N MET A 2 3.00 16.44 3.14
CA MET A 2 3.02 16.53 4.61
C MET A 2 4.47 16.53 5.11
N ASP A 3 4.67 16.90 6.37
CA ASP A 3 5.96 16.90 7.07
C ASP A 3 6.39 15.52 7.57
N ILE A 4 5.49 14.53 7.47
CA ILE A 4 5.75 13.13 7.81
C ILE A 4 5.16 12.22 6.71
N THR A 5 5.72 11.03 6.57
CA THR A 5 5.21 9.98 5.69
C THR A 5 4.00 9.26 6.30
N GLY A 6 3.28 8.50 5.47
CA GLY A 6 2.30 7.51 5.94
C GLY A 6 0.82 7.89 5.84
N GLY A 7 0.45 9.16 5.65
CA GLY A 7 -0.92 9.56 5.31
C GLY A 7 -1.99 9.00 6.26
N ASN A 8 -3.07 8.43 5.73
CA ASN A 8 -4.06 7.72 6.55
C ASN A 8 -3.56 6.35 7.04
N THR A 9 -2.67 5.71 6.29
CA THR A 9 -2.12 4.38 6.61
C THR A 9 -1.46 4.37 7.98
N ILE A 10 -0.66 5.38 8.33
CA ILE A 10 0.01 5.48 9.65
C ILE A 10 -0.98 5.54 10.84
N ARG A 11 -2.23 5.94 10.58
CA ARG A 11 -3.32 6.01 11.56
C ARG A 11 -4.22 4.77 11.58
N SER A 12 -4.03 3.85 10.65
CA SER A 12 -4.77 2.59 10.62
C SER A 12 -4.35 1.68 11.79
N SER A 13 -5.10 0.60 12.01
CA SER A 13 -4.66 -0.44 12.95
C SER A 13 -3.41 -1.20 12.48
N GLY A 14 -2.94 -1.01 11.24
CA GLY A 14 -1.82 -1.75 10.67
C GLY A 14 -2.12 -3.21 10.33
N ALA A 15 -3.41 -3.56 10.26
CA ALA A 15 -3.86 -4.88 9.84
C ALA A 15 -4.19 -4.89 8.34
N PHE A 16 -3.76 -5.93 7.63
CA PHE A 16 -4.06 -6.13 6.21
C PHE A 16 -4.65 -7.51 5.97
N ASN A 17 -5.72 -7.55 5.17
CA ASN A 17 -6.40 -8.79 4.82
C ASN A 17 -5.66 -9.47 3.68
N VAL A 18 -5.45 -10.77 3.83
CA VAL A 18 -4.97 -11.64 2.75
C VAL A 18 -5.80 -12.92 2.76
N ALA A 19 -5.86 -13.62 1.62
CA ALA A 19 -6.53 -14.91 1.52
C ALA A 19 -5.62 -15.99 0.94
N GLY A 20 -5.76 -17.21 1.47
CA GLY A 20 -5.12 -18.41 0.93
C GLY A 20 -3.62 -18.51 1.22
N HIS A 21 -3.06 -17.67 2.09
CA HIS A 21 -1.66 -17.77 2.44
C HIS A 21 -1.39 -19.06 3.25
N LYS A 22 -0.25 -19.72 3.01
CA LYS A 22 0.11 -21.00 3.66
C LYS A 22 0.01 -20.93 5.19
N LEU A 23 0.49 -19.83 5.80
CA LEU A 23 0.41 -19.63 7.25
C LEU A 23 -1.04 -19.60 7.78
N GLN A 24 -2.00 -19.05 7.02
CA GLN A 24 -3.42 -19.06 7.41
C GLN A 24 -3.99 -20.48 7.41
N ILE A 25 -3.64 -21.26 6.38
CA ILE A 25 -4.09 -22.64 6.23
C ILE A 25 -3.51 -23.53 7.33
N GLU A 26 -2.19 -23.45 7.58
CA GLU A 26 -1.50 -24.26 8.59
C GLU A 26 -1.92 -23.92 10.02
N ALA A 27 -2.17 -22.64 10.31
CA ALA A 27 -2.62 -22.19 11.62
C ALA A 27 -4.13 -22.37 11.84
N ASP A 28 -4.89 -22.76 10.81
CA ASP A 28 -6.36 -22.78 10.78
C ASP A 28 -7.00 -21.43 11.19
N LYS A 29 -6.42 -20.32 10.72
CA LYS A 29 -6.83 -18.94 11.06
C LYS A 29 -7.00 -18.06 9.82
N GLY A 30 -7.97 -17.14 9.86
CA GLY A 30 -8.16 -16.13 8.82
C GLY A 30 -8.86 -16.63 7.56
N ARG A 31 -8.63 -15.95 6.43
CA ARG A 31 -9.28 -16.25 5.14
C ARG A 31 -8.46 -17.29 4.38
N LYS A 32 -8.88 -18.55 4.42
CA LYS A 32 -8.13 -19.65 3.79
C LYS A 32 -8.56 -19.90 2.34
N ASP A 33 -9.79 -19.52 2.00
CA ASP A 33 -10.37 -19.70 0.67
C ASP A 33 -10.47 -18.34 -0.04
N VAL A 34 -9.90 -18.29 -1.25
CA VAL A 34 -9.84 -17.09 -2.09
C VAL A 34 -11.22 -16.72 -2.63
N GLU A 35 -12.00 -17.70 -3.11
CA GLU A 35 -13.33 -17.44 -3.67
C GLU A 35 -14.32 -17.02 -2.58
N GLU A 36 -14.25 -17.64 -1.39
CA GLU A 36 -15.06 -17.23 -0.24
C GLU A 36 -14.78 -15.76 0.13
N PHE A 37 -13.51 -15.33 0.08
CA PHE A 37 -13.17 -13.95 0.41
C PHE A 37 -13.58 -12.96 -0.68
N ILE A 38 -13.55 -13.37 -1.96
CA ILE A 38 -14.11 -12.59 -3.07
C ILE A 38 -15.61 -12.39 -2.87
N GLU A 39 -16.38 -13.45 -2.62
CA GLU A 39 -17.83 -13.36 -2.39
C GLU A 39 -18.15 -12.50 -1.16
N PHE A 40 -17.42 -12.69 -0.07
CA PHE A 40 -17.55 -11.87 1.15
C PHE A 40 -17.32 -10.39 0.85
N THR A 41 -16.27 -10.06 0.09
CA THR A 41 -15.92 -8.67 -0.25
C THR A 41 -16.94 -8.05 -1.18
N MET A 42 -17.39 -8.80 -2.20
CA MET A 42 -18.44 -8.36 -3.11
C MET A 42 -19.75 -8.07 -2.36
N THR A 43 -20.16 -9.00 -1.50
CA THR A 43 -21.37 -8.85 -0.68
C THR A 43 -21.26 -7.69 0.30
N GLY A 44 -20.11 -7.54 0.96
CA GLY A 44 -19.83 -6.43 1.89
C GLY A 44 -19.88 -5.06 1.22
N GLY A 45 -19.46 -4.96 -0.04
CA GLY A 45 -19.62 -3.76 -0.87
C GLY A 45 -20.97 -3.66 -1.60
N HIS A 46 -21.98 -4.42 -1.16
CA HIS A 46 -23.33 -4.43 -1.74
C HIS A 46 -23.36 -4.72 -3.25
N ASN A 47 -22.40 -5.50 -3.75
CA ASN A 47 -22.19 -5.78 -5.17
C ASN A 47 -22.01 -4.52 -6.06
N MET A 48 -21.56 -3.41 -5.46
CA MET A 48 -21.24 -2.17 -6.18
C MET A 48 -19.74 -2.05 -6.52
N ASN A 49 -18.91 -2.95 -6.00
CA ASN A 49 -17.48 -2.98 -6.34
C ASN A 49 -17.30 -3.39 -7.81
N ASP A 50 -16.17 -3.01 -8.38
CA ASP A 50 -15.69 -3.62 -9.62
C ASP A 50 -15.23 -5.07 -9.34
N PRO A 51 -15.86 -6.09 -9.93
CA PRO A 51 -15.55 -7.48 -9.64
C PRO A 51 -14.15 -7.89 -10.13
N GLU A 52 -13.64 -7.31 -11.21
CA GLU A 52 -12.31 -7.63 -11.72
C GLU A 52 -11.23 -7.09 -10.79
N LEU A 53 -11.41 -5.88 -10.27
CA LEU A 53 -10.48 -5.30 -9.29
C LEU A 53 -10.52 -6.03 -7.94
N VAL A 54 -11.70 -6.44 -7.46
CA VAL A 54 -11.81 -7.23 -6.22
C VAL A 54 -11.11 -8.57 -6.37
N ARG A 55 -11.35 -9.27 -7.49
CA ARG A 55 -10.69 -10.55 -7.78
C ARG A 55 -9.17 -10.38 -7.83
N TYR A 56 -8.68 -9.41 -8.59
CA TYR A 56 -7.24 -9.13 -8.69
C TYR A 56 -6.64 -8.84 -7.31
N MET A 57 -7.26 -7.97 -6.51
CA MET A 57 -6.78 -7.64 -5.17
C MET A 57 -6.65 -8.88 -4.27
N ILE A 58 -7.65 -9.78 -4.31
CA ILE A 58 -7.71 -10.91 -3.39
C ILE A 58 -6.81 -12.07 -3.85
N GLU A 59 -6.81 -12.40 -5.14
CA GLU A 59 -5.93 -13.44 -5.70
C GLU A 59 -4.44 -13.13 -5.48
N ASN A 60 -4.07 -11.85 -5.48
CA ASN A 60 -2.68 -11.40 -5.28
C ASN A 60 -2.36 -11.08 -3.81
N SER A 61 -3.32 -11.15 -2.90
CA SER A 61 -3.13 -10.68 -1.52
C SER A 61 -2.14 -11.52 -0.71
N ALA A 62 -2.07 -12.84 -0.94
CA ALA A 62 -1.17 -13.73 -0.22
C ALA A 62 0.31 -13.34 -0.39
N GLY A 63 0.70 -12.89 -1.59
CA GLY A 63 2.07 -12.49 -1.89
C GLY A 63 2.56 -11.28 -1.10
N ILE A 64 1.65 -10.50 -0.50
CA ILE A 64 2.03 -9.39 0.39
C ILE A 64 2.75 -9.92 1.62
N VAL A 65 2.35 -11.06 2.17
CA VAL A 65 3.00 -11.66 3.35
C VAL A 65 4.43 -12.05 3.03
N ASP A 66 4.65 -12.67 1.87
CA ASP A 66 5.99 -13.05 1.41
C ASP A 66 6.85 -11.80 1.15
N TRP A 67 6.31 -10.81 0.45
CA TRP A 67 7.04 -9.59 0.12
C TRP A 67 7.45 -8.77 1.35
N VAL A 68 6.53 -8.57 2.32
CA VAL A 68 6.91 -7.86 3.55
C VAL A 68 7.94 -8.64 4.37
N THR A 69 7.92 -9.98 4.29
CA THR A 69 8.96 -10.83 4.90
C THR A 69 10.32 -10.64 4.23
N GLU A 70 10.36 -10.61 2.89
CA GLU A 70 11.60 -10.40 2.12
C GLU A 70 12.27 -9.05 2.42
N ILE A 71 11.48 -7.99 2.64
CA ILE A 71 12.00 -6.66 2.98
C ILE A 71 12.27 -6.46 4.48
N GLY A 72 12.19 -7.54 5.28
CA GLY A 72 12.67 -7.56 6.67
C GLY A 72 11.60 -7.40 7.76
N PHE A 73 10.31 -7.44 7.42
CA PHE A 73 9.26 -7.52 8.45
C PHE A 73 9.01 -8.96 8.89
N GLU A 74 8.44 -9.12 10.08
CA GLU A 74 7.98 -10.42 10.60
C GLU A 74 6.45 -10.41 10.71
N PRO A 75 5.70 -10.69 9.61
CA PRO A 75 4.25 -10.62 9.63
C PRO A 75 3.65 -11.74 10.49
N THR A 76 2.64 -11.40 11.29
CA THR A 76 1.92 -12.34 12.18
C THR A 76 0.41 -12.29 11.94
N ILE A 77 -0.26 -13.42 12.12
CA ILE A 77 -1.72 -13.51 12.01
C ILE A 77 -2.34 -12.98 13.30
N GLY A 78 -3.14 -11.92 13.20
CA GLY A 78 -3.87 -11.33 14.30
C GLY A 78 -4.97 -12.24 14.83
N GLU A 79 -5.13 -12.28 16.15
CA GLU A 79 -6.02 -13.22 16.85
C GLU A 79 -7.52 -12.94 16.62
N THR A 80 -7.92 -11.68 16.42
CA THR A 80 -9.35 -11.31 16.40
C THR A 80 -10.02 -11.54 15.05
N TYR A 81 -9.34 -11.22 13.95
CA TYR A 81 -9.92 -11.22 12.60
C TYR A 81 -9.13 -12.06 11.59
N GLY A 82 -8.00 -12.67 12.00
CA GLY A 82 -7.16 -13.50 11.13
C GLY A 82 -6.50 -12.75 9.97
N SER A 83 -6.45 -11.41 10.05
CA SER A 83 -5.65 -10.54 9.19
C SER A 83 -4.19 -10.55 9.63
N PHE A 84 -3.27 -10.18 8.73
CA PHE A 84 -1.87 -10.04 9.09
C PHE A 84 -1.57 -8.66 9.64
N THR A 85 -0.53 -8.57 10.48
CA THR A 85 0.09 -7.32 10.90
C THR A 85 1.60 -7.50 11.01
N VAL A 86 2.34 -6.39 11.09
CA VAL A 86 3.79 -6.37 11.29
C VAL A 86 4.15 -5.73 12.64
N PRO A 87 5.37 -5.95 13.17
CA PRO A 87 5.83 -5.29 14.39
C PRO A 87 5.65 -3.76 14.32
N GLY A 88 5.14 -3.17 15.39
CA GLY A 88 4.85 -1.73 15.42
C GLY A 88 3.58 -1.30 14.65
N TYR A 89 2.81 -2.24 14.10
CA TYR A 89 1.56 -2.00 13.38
C TYR A 89 1.76 -0.98 12.25
N ALA A 90 0.79 -0.08 12.04
CA ALA A 90 0.85 0.93 10.99
C ALA A 90 2.08 1.86 11.08
N PRO A 91 2.43 2.42 12.26
CA PRO A 91 3.67 3.19 12.40
C PRO A 91 4.92 2.39 12.02
N GLY A 92 5.03 1.15 12.51
CA GLY A 92 6.16 0.27 12.19
C GLY A 92 6.26 -0.03 10.69
N LEU A 93 5.13 -0.33 10.06
CA LEU A 93 5.05 -0.56 8.61
C LEU A 93 5.54 0.66 7.81
N ILE A 94 5.06 1.86 8.15
CA ILE A 94 5.44 3.08 7.41
C ILE A 94 6.93 3.41 7.59
N ILE A 95 7.45 3.28 8.82
CA ILE A 95 8.87 3.54 9.10
C ILE A 95 9.73 2.56 8.31
N GLY A 96 9.48 1.25 8.42
CA GLY A 96 10.29 0.25 7.72
C GLY A 96 10.18 0.32 6.20
N LEU A 97 9.00 0.66 5.65
CA LEU A 97 8.85 0.88 4.20
C LEU A 97 9.62 2.11 3.71
N GLN A 98 9.66 3.18 4.50
CA GLN A 98 10.45 4.36 4.15
C GLN A 98 11.94 4.04 4.19
N GLU A 99 12.42 3.37 5.24
CA GLU A 99 13.81 2.94 5.38
C GLU A 99 14.22 2.06 4.19
N PHE A 100 13.44 1.02 3.88
CA PHE A 100 13.67 0.16 2.72
C PHE A 100 13.73 0.94 1.41
N PHE A 101 12.80 1.88 1.20
CA PHE A 101 12.79 2.69 -0.02
C PHE A 101 14.03 3.59 -0.15
N GLU A 102 14.48 4.20 0.94
CA GLU A 102 15.67 5.06 0.97
C GLU A 102 16.96 4.25 0.82
N GLU A 103 17.05 3.06 1.44
CA GLU A 103 18.17 2.11 1.27
C GLU A 103 18.33 1.65 -0.18
N MET A 104 17.22 1.48 -0.89
CA MET A 104 17.19 1.17 -2.33
C MET A 104 17.56 2.37 -3.23
N GLY A 105 17.93 3.52 -2.65
CA GLY A 105 18.30 4.75 -3.35
C GLY A 105 17.10 5.65 -3.70
N GLY A 106 15.92 5.33 -3.19
CA GLY A 106 14.74 6.18 -3.29
C GLY A 106 14.93 7.49 -2.53
N LYS A 107 14.24 8.56 -2.98
CA LYS A 107 14.28 9.87 -2.33
C LYS A 107 12.89 10.31 -1.91
N VAL A 108 12.69 10.52 -0.62
CA VAL A 108 11.45 11.08 -0.08
C VAL A 108 11.57 12.60 0.02
N MET A 109 10.62 13.32 -0.59
CA MET A 109 10.52 14.78 -0.49
C MET A 109 9.29 15.14 0.36
N LEU A 110 9.54 15.47 1.62
CA LEU A 110 8.53 15.99 2.56
C LEU A 110 8.20 17.45 2.25
N ALA A 111 7.07 17.95 2.78
CA ALA A 111 6.60 19.32 2.55
C ALA A 111 6.58 19.74 1.05
N THR A 112 6.52 18.77 0.15
CA THR A 112 6.60 18.96 -1.30
C THR A 112 5.32 18.43 -1.92
N LYS A 113 4.43 19.32 -2.37
CA LYS A 113 3.13 18.97 -2.93
C LYS A 113 3.22 18.96 -4.46
N ALA A 114 3.01 17.80 -5.08
CA ALA A 114 2.78 17.75 -6.53
C ALA A 114 1.48 18.52 -6.86
N VAL A 115 1.56 19.47 -7.79
CA VAL A 115 0.45 20.35 -8.18
C VAL A 115 0.03 20.16 -9.63
N GLU A 116 0.91 19.62 -10.47
CA GLU A 116 0.64 19.40 -11.89
C GLU A 116 1.41 18.19 -12.41
N ILE A 117 0.79 17.39 -13.28
CA ILE A 117 1.46 16.37 -14.08
C ILE A 117 1.82 16.99 -15.43
N ILE A 118 3.09 16.93 -15.79
CA ILE A 118 3.59 17.41 -17.07
C ILE A 118 3.24 16.35 -18.12
N MET A 119 2.59 16.76 -19.20
CA MET A 119 2.20 15.88 -20.30
C MET A 119 2.99 16.22 -21.57
N LYS A 120 3.43 15.21 -22.30
CA LYS A 120 4.07 15.33 -23.62
C LYS A 120 3.50 14.25 -24.55
N ASP A 121 3.00 14.66 -25.70
CA ASP A 121 2.45 13.76 -26.73
C ASP A 121 1.41 12.76 -26.20
N GLY A 122 0.60 13.19 -25.22
CA GLY A 122 -0.44 12.35 -24.58
C GLY A 122 0.06 11.45 -23.45
N ALA A 123 1.36 11.44 -23.14
CA ALA A 123 1.96 10.66 -22.05
C ALA A 123 2.45 11.57 -20.91
N ALA A 124 2.54 11.03 -19.70
CA ALA A 124 3.17 11.72 -18.58
C ALA A 124 4.68 11.87 -18.83
N ALA A 125 5.24 13.02 -18.46
CA ALA A 125 6.65 13.37 -18.67
C ALA A 125 7.30 13.97 -17.41
N GLY A 126 6.60 13.97 -16.29
CA GLY A 126 7.09 14.50 -15.02
C GLY A 126 6.00 15.17 -14.19
N ILE A 127 6.41 15.91 -13.17
CA ILE A 127 5.53 16.71 -12.32
C ILE A 127 6.12 18.08 -12.03
N ILE A 128 5.24 19.04 -11.73
CA ILE A 128 5.58 20.25 -11.00
C ILE A 128 5.14 20.05 -9.55
N ALA A 129 6.04 20.32 -8.61
CA ALA A 129 5.73 20.34 -7.20
C ALA A 129 6.07 21.67 -6.55
N GLU A 130 5.40 21.98 -5.44
CA GLU A 130 5.50 23.22 -4.68
C GLU A 130 5.86 22.90 -3.23
N GLY A 131 6.85 23.60 -2.69
CA GLY A 131 7.22 23.60 -1.28
C GLY A 131 6.37 24.58 -0.47
N ASP A 132 6.42 24.48 0.86
CA ASP A 132 5.62 25.35 1.75
C ASP A 132 6.03 26.82 1.70
N ASP A 133 7.23 27.13 1.20
CA ASP A 133 7.72 28.50 0.95
C ASP A 133 7.24 29.08 -0.39
N GLY A 134 6.43 28.32 -1.16
CA GLY A 134 5.97 28.66 -2.51
C GLY A 134 7.01 28.38 -3.60
N GLY A 135 8.18 27.82 -3.23
CA GLY A 135 9.20 27.40 -4.17
C GLY A 135 8.70 26.26 -5.06
N LYS A 136 8.96 26.34 -6.36
CA LYS A 136 8.58 25.29 -7.32
C LYS A 136 9.77 24.45 -7.73
N VAL A 137 9.54 23.14 -7.86
CA VAL A 137 10.48 22.18 -8.41
C VAL A 137 9.83 21.43 -9.56
N THR A 138 10.57 21.31 -10.67
CA THR A 138 10.18 20.48 -11.81
C THR A 138 10.96 19.18 -11.76
N ILE A 139 10.25 18.06 -11.78
CA ILE A 139 10.83 16.71 -11.80
C ILE A 139 10.42 16.06 -13.11
N ASN A 140 11.37 15.85 -14.03
CA ASN A 140 11.12 15.12 -15.27
C ASN A 140 11.22 13.62 -15.01
N ALA A 141 10.27 12.84 -15.52
CA ALA A 141 10.23 11.39 -15.37
C ALA A 141 9.41 10.75 -16.49
N ASP A 142 9.76 9.52 -16.89
CA ASP A 142 9.04 8.78 -17.94
C ASP A 142 7.66 8.27 -17.47
N ALA A 143 7.46 8.17 -16.15
CA ALA A 143 6.21 7.71 -15.55
C ALA A 143 5.90 8.47 -14.26
N VAL A 144 4.61 8.60 -13.95
CA VAL A 144 4.10 9.21 -12.71
C VAL A 144 3.07 8.26 -12.09
N ILE A 145 3.29 7.89 -10.82
CA ILE A 145 2.38 7.04 -10.05
C ILE A 145 1.65 7.92 -9.02
N ILE A 146 0.32 7.94 -9.08
CA ILE A 146 -0.50 8.67 -8.11
C ILE A 146 -0.86 7.73 -6.95
N ALA A 147 -0.20 7.92 -5.82
CA ALA A 147 -0.44 7.20 -4.56
C ALA A 147 -0.85 8.16 -3.43
N SER A 148 -1.75 9.12 -3.72
CA SER A 148 -2.05 10.27 -2.85
C SER A 148 -3.21 10.08 -1.86
N GLY A 149 -3.70 8.83 -1.68
CA GLY A 149 -4.80 8.46 -0.78
C GLY A 149 -4.41 8.34 0.68
#